data_AF-A0A5B8XNU0-F1
#
_entry.id   AF-A0A5B8XNU0-F1
#
_cell.length_a   1.000
_cell.length_b   1.000
_cell.length_c   1.000
_cell.angle_alpha   90.00
_cell.angle_beta   90.00
_cell.angle_gamma   90.00
#
_symmetry.space_group_name_H-M   'P 1'
#
loop_
_entity.id
_entity.type
_entity.pdbx_description
1 polymer ?
#
loop_
_entity_poly.entity_id
_entity_poly.type
_entity_poly.pdbx_seq_one_letter_code
_entity_poly.pdbx_strand_id
1 'polypeptide(L)'
;MKVLVAALILALAAACSDDPAQTPTNNMDMDSTDAQDDSGQTGGDMSEADMSEPEPDMAEDMPAEEDMAPEPDMMADMEADMDPVDPPLPFTWPADPTAFANTSTDASYIYELLVPETQDGVAVCCKDFGAISKAPGIDNALANLNDTLALFGADIQAPLTDAIENGSAVILLDHRELDGATDPDGFLLSWLAGSFANGTDYGSAAASNGQFTLLPAAFKPGTGEPLVVFNPASMMANEMAAGPTSLDFSLPFLGSTLSLAIQQAEVSGTATVPNDGIAYTDGALSGWVTLESMYTAINTIIDQNCACIGNTQPIYTQDATNQEWEGACVANVNTVCPSNAEEICRVLAGSNIQNGGVCGVLPSILQGAADIDADNDDNFEALSIGFEWSAARADIVP
;
A
#
# COMPACT_ATOMS: atom_id res chain seq x y z
N MET A 1 -9.73 -9.81 15.88
CA MET A 1 -8.67 -10.71 15.36
C MET A 1 -9.09 -12.18 15.18
N LYS A 2 -9.73 -12.88 16.15
CA LYS A 2 -10.20 -14.29 15.93
C LYS A 2 -11.29 -14.49 14.87
N VAL A 3 -11.87 -13.43 14.31
CA VAL A 3 -12.96 -13.48 13.32
C VAL A 3 -12.46 -13.35 11.88
N LEU A 4 -11.26 -12.78 11.65
CA LEU A 4 -10.70 -12.62 10.30
C LEU A 4 -10.26 -13.97 9.70
N VAL A 5 -9.66 -14.84 10.52
CA VAL A 5 -9.25 -16.20 10.11
C VAL A 5 -10.45 -17.16 9.97
N ALA A 6 -11.58 -16.87 10.63
CA ALA A 6 -12.80 -17.68 10.52
C ALA A 6 -13.64 -17.34 9.28
N ALA A 7 -13.60 -16.09 8.80
CA ALA A 7 -14.24 -15.69 7.55
C ALA A 7 -13.59 -16.36 6.32
N LEU A 8 -12.29 -16.65 6.41
CA LEU A 8 -11.52 -17.38 5.38
C LEU A 8 -12.00 -18.84 5.16
N ILE A 9 -12.58 -19.47 6.19
CA ILE A 9 -12.99 -20.89 6.13
C ILE A 9 -14.45 -21.06 5.68
N LEU A 10 -15.32 -20.04 5.86
CA LEU A 10 -16.74 -20.16 5.54
C LEU A 10 -17.09 -19.84 4.07
N ALA A 11 -16.28 -19.04 3.38
CA ALA A 11 -16.53 -18.65 1.99
C ALA A 11 -16.23 -19.79 0.98
N LEU A 12 -15.28 -20.69 1.27
CA LEU A 12 -14.95 -21.81 0.37
C LEU A 12 -15.80 -23.08 0.61
N ALA A 13 -16.57 -23.16 1.68
CA ALA A 13 -17.44 -24.32 1.96
C ALA A 13 -18.86 -24.18 1.35
N ALA A 14 -19.25 -23.02 0.83
CA ALA A 14 -20.60 -22.76 0.30
C ALA A 14 -20.73 -22.88 -1.22
N ALA A 15 -19.64 -23.09 -1.97
CA ALA A 15 -19.68 -23.12 -3.45
C ALA A 15 -19.79 -24.52 -4.08
N CYS A 16 -19.78 -25.60 -3.29
CA CYS A 16 -19.89 -26.98 -3.79
C CYS A 16 -20.54 -27.90 -2.74
N SER A 17 -21.84 -27.78 -2.49
CA SER A 17 -22.61 -28.93 -1.98
C SER A 17 -24.09 -28.74 -2.26
N ASP A 18 -24.64 -29.68 -3.03
CA ASP A 18 -26.06 -29.86 -3.28
C ASP A 18 -26.89 -29.93 -1.99
N ASP A 19 -28.05 -29.28 -2.04
CA ASP A 19 -29.23 -29.52 -1.18
C ASP A 19 -29.63 -31.01 -1.30
N PRO A 20 -29.96 -31.71 -0.20
CA PRO A 20 -31.36 -31.69 0.20
C PRO A 20 -31.60 -31.72 1.73
N ALA A 21 -32.60 -30.94 2.14
CA ALA A 21 -33.76 -31.32 2.96
C ALA A 21 -33.99 -30.51 4.25
N GLN A 22 -35.13 -29.79 4.22
CA GLN A 22 -35.91 -29.32 5.37
C GLN A 22 -36.23 -30.50 6.33
N THR A 23 -36.49 -30.35 7.64
CA THR A 23 -37.58 -29.60 8.31
C THR A 23 -37.34 -29.52 9.86
N PRO A 24 -38.25 -29.01 10.75
CA PRO A 24 -38.00 -27.82 11.58
C PRO A 24 -38.11 -28.04 13.13
N THR A 25 -38.21 -26.91 13.86
CA THR A 25 -38.73 -26.69 15.25
C THR A 25 -37.71 -26.47 16.38
N ASN A 26 -37.68 -25.28 16.99
CA ASN A 26 -38.46 -25.00 18.21
C ASN A 26 -38.25 -23.58 18.79
N ASN A 27 -39.37 -23.07 19.31
CA ASN A 27 -39.59 -21.89 20.16
C ASN A 27 -38.53 -21.61 21.24
N MET A 28 -38.27 -20.33 21.49
CA MET A 28 -38.55 -19.63 22.76
C MET A 28 -38.82 -18.15 22.43
N ASP A 29 -40.07 -17.69 22.45
CA ASP A 29 -40.71 -17.01 23.59
C ASP A 29 -39.86 -15.87 24.20
N MET A 30 -40.14 -14.63 23.78
CA MET A 30 -40.12 -13.48 24.68
C MET A 30 -41.28 -12.54 24.35
N ASP A 31 -42.24 -12.62 25.25
CA ASP A 31 -43.39 -11.76 25.51
C ASP A 31 -42.94 -10.37 25.99
N SER A 32 -43.53 -9.30 25.45
CA SER A 32 -43.78 -8.03 26.17
C SER A 32 -44.59 -7.04 25.31
N THR A 33 -45.91 -7.18 25.38
CA THR A 33 -46.95 -6.12 25.49
C THR A 33 -47.04 -4.97 24.48
N ASP A 34 -48.05 -5.10 23.61
CA ASP A 34 -49.24 -4.23 23.45
C ASP A 34 -49.12 -2.69 23.46
N ALA A 35 -49.51 -2.09 22.33
CA ALA A 35 -50.64 -1.15 22.27
C ALA A 35 -51.33 -1.20 20.90
N GLN A 36 -52.64 -1.46 20.94
CA GLN A 36 -53.61 -1.57 19.86
C GLN A 36 -53.93 -0.22 19.19
N ASP A 37 -54.24 -0.23 17.89
CA ASP A 37 -55.57 0.04 17.28
C ASP A 37 -55.38 0.28 15.77
N ASP A 38 -55.94 -0.55 14.88
CA ASP A 38 -57.29 -0.38 14.26
C ASP A 38 -57.21 0.59 13.06
N SER A 39 -57.72 0.38 11.86
CA SER A 39 -58.68 -0.53 11.19
C SER A 39 -58.43 -0.36 9.68
N GLY A 40 -58.78 -1.31 8.82
CA GLY A 40 -58.84 -0.99 7.37
C GLY A 40 -58.76 -2.14 6.38
N GLN A 41 -59.83 -2.91 6.31
CA GLN A 41 -60.11 -3.93 5.31
C GLN A 41 -60.43 -3.32 3.93
N THR A 42 -59.76 -3.77 2.86
CA THR A 42 -60.28 -4.04 1.48
C THR A 42 -59.09 -4.50 0.63
N GLY A 43 -59.05 -5.70 0.03
CA GLY A 43 -59.94 -6.14 -1.03
C GLY A 43 -59.46 -5.60 -2.38
N GLY A 44 -58.77 -6.40 -3.20
CA GLY A 44 -58.24 -5.94 -4.50
C GLY A 44 -57.46 -6.99 -5.28
N ASP A 45 -58.19 -7.97 -5.80
CA ASP A 45 -57.83 -8.84 -6.92
C ASP A 45 -57.59 -8.01 -8.19
N MET A 46 -56.42 -8.12 -8.84
CA MET A 46 -56.21 -7.70 -10.24
C MET A 46 -55.14 -8.57 -10.93
N SER A 47 -55.64 -9.61 -11.59
CA SER A 47 -55.37 -10.03 -12.98
C SER A 47 -54.06 -9.60 -13.67
N GLU A 48 -53.33 -10.63 -14.10
CA GLU A 48 -52.64 -10.82 -15.38
C GLU A 48 -52.76 -9.68 -16.42
N ALA A 49 -51.60 -9.20 -16.89
CA ALA A 49 -51.45 -8.57 -18.21
C ALA A 49 -50.14 -9.02 -18.87
N ASP A 50 -50.34 -9.93 -19.83
CA ASP A 50 -49.48 -10.23 -20.98
C ASP A 50 -49.16 -8.95 -21.75
N MET A 51 -47.87 -8.66 -21.96
CA MET A 51 -47.40 -7.77 -23.01
C MET A 51 -46.16 -8.37 -23.68
N SER A 52 -46.45 -9.24 -24.62
CA SER A 52 -45.56 -9.61 -25.72
C SER A 52 -45.61 -8.50 -26.79
N GLU A 53 -44.52 -7.76 -26.99
CA GLU A 53 -44.29 -6.96 -28.19
C GLU A 53 -42.96 -7.36 -28.86
N PRO A 54 -42.94 -7.53 -30.20
CA PRO A 54 -41.73 -7.84 -30.96
C PRO A 54 -40.99 -6.56 -31.37
N GLU A 55 -39.68 -6.51 -31.12
CA GLU A 55 -38.83 -5.42 -31.62
C GLU A 55 -38.56 -5.57 -33.13
N PRO A 56 -38.55 -4.46 -33.90
CA PRO A 56 -38.28 -4.46 -35.32
C PRO A 56 -36.77 -4.44 -35.63
N ASP A 57 -36.39 -5.30 -36.59
CA ASP A 57 -35.13 -5.26 -37.34
C ASP A 57 -34.84 -3.84 -37.85
N MET A 58 -33.79 -3.20 -37.33
CA MET A 58 -33.14 -2.06 -37.96
C MET A 58 -31.73 -2.47 -38.42
N ALA A 59 -31.71 -3.05 -39.62
CA ALA A 59 -30.51 -3.13 -40.43
C ALA A 59 -30.37 -1.83 -41.23
N GLU A 60 -29.59 -0.87 -40.73
CA GLU A 60 -29.12 0.29 -41.50
C GLU A 60 -27.59 0.40 -41.44
N ASP A 61 -26.98 -0.01 -42.55
CA ASP A 61 -25.93 0.69 -43.29
C ASP A 61 -24.87 1.46 -42.46
N MET A 62 -23.80 0.77 -42.05
CA MET A 62 -22.57 1.43 -41.61
C MET A 62 -21.73 1.81 -42.83
N PRO A 63 -21.37 3.10 -43.01
CA PRO A 63 -20.49 3.52 -44.10
C PRO A 63 -19.08 2.98 -43.90
N ALA A 64 -18.44 2.64 -45.02
CA ALA A 64 -17.09 2.10 -45.09
C ALA A 64 -16.07 3.00 -44.37
N GLU A 65 -15.27 2.40 -43.49
CA GLU A 65 -14.16 3.03 -42.78
C GLU A 65 -13.14 3.58 -43.78
N GLU A 66 -13.03 4.90 -43.84
CA GLU A 66 -11.90 5.58 -44.46
C GLU A 66 -10.69 5.45 -43.53
N ASP A 67 -9.57 4.95 -44.06
CA ASP A 67 -8.24 4.86 -43.44
C ASP A 67 -7.86 6.17 -42.71
N MET A 68 -8.14 6.25 -41.40
CA MET A 68 -7.54 7.27 -40.54
C MET A 68 -6.12 6.82 -40.23
N ALA A 69 -5.16 7.46 -40.90
CA ALA A 69 -3.75 7.33 -40.57
C ALA A 69 -3.54 7.61 -39.07
N PRO A 70 -2.72 6.81 -38.35
CA PRO A 70 -2.49 7.02 -36.93
C PRO A 70 -1.98 8.43 -36.71
N GLU A 71 -2.70 9.19 -35.88
CA GLU A 71 -2.25 10.53 -35.48
C GLU A 71 -0.90 10.41 -34.78
N PRO A 72 0.04 11.33 -35.06
CA PRO A 72 1.36 11.32 -34.42
C PRO A 72 1.19 11.47 -32.90
N ASP A 73 1.77 10.52 -32.17
CA ASP A 73 1.74 10.40 -30.73
C ASP A 73 2.26 11.69 -30.06
N MET A 74 1.35 12.51 -29.53
CA MET A 74 1.68 13.80 -28.90
C MET A 74 2.30 13.65 -27.52
N MET A 75 2.46 12.42 -27.00
CA MET A 75 3.14 12.18 -25.71
C MET A 75 4.67 12.23 -25.83
N ALA A 76 5.23 12.00 -27.02
CA ALA A 76 6.69 11.91 -27.20
C ALA A 76 7.43 13.26 -27.08
N ASP A 77 6.73 14.40 -27.17
CA ASP A 77 7.35 15.74 -27.10
C ASP A 77 7.35 16.34 -25.67
N MET A 78 6.73 15.69 -24.67
CA MET A 78 6.67 16.23 -23.31
C MET A 78 7.89 15.86 -22.44
N GLU A 79 8.67 14.84 -22.82
CA GLU A 79 9.94 14.51 -22.13
C GLU A 79 11.11 15.43 -22.54
N ALA A 80 10.99 16.16 -23.66
CA ALA A 80 12.08 16.95 -24.21
C ALA A 80 12.32 18.31 -23.52
N ASP A 81 11.38 18.77 -22.69
CA ASP A 81 11.45 20.04 -21.95
C ASP A 81 11.67 19.84 -20.44
N MET A 82 12.08 18.64 -19.98
CA MET A 82 12.64 18.51 -18.63
C MET A 82 13.94 19.31 -18.55
N ASP A 83 13.84 20.50 -17.97
CA ASP A 83 14.99 21.33 -17.62
C ASP A 83 16.07 20.48 -16.93
N PRO A 84 17.36 20.76 -17.18
CA PRO A 84 18.45 19.97 -16.63
C PRO A 84 18.30 19.86 -15.11
N VAL A 85 18.30 18.62 -14.59
CA VAL A 85 18.26 18.32 -13.15
C VAL A 85 19.22 19.26 -12.43
N ASP A 86 18.68 20.10 -11.55
CA ASP A 86 19.48 21.05 -10.80
C ASP A 86 20.59 20.32 -10.04
N PRO A 87 21.82 20.87 -10.02
CA PRO A 87 22.91 20.25 -9.29
C PRO A 87 22.54 20.09 -7.80
N PRO A 88 22.96 19.00 -7.14
CA PRO A 88 22.67 18.80 -5.72
C PRO A 88 23.08 20.01 -4.88
N LEU A 89 22.19 20.41 -3.97
CA LEU A 89 22.42 21.53 -3.08
C LEU A 89 23.54 21.19 -2.09
N PRO A 90 24.53 22.07 -1.90
CA PRO A 90 25.57 21.85 -0.92
C PRO A 90 24.99 21.99 0.50
N PHE A 91 24.92 20.88 1.24
CA PHE A 91 24.44 20.87 2.63
C PHE A 91 25.48 20.24 3.56
N THR A 92 25.60 20.77 4.78
CA THR A 92 26.47 20.19 5.82
C THR A 92 25.62 19.58 6.91
N TRP A 93 25.62 18.25 6.98
CA TRP A 93 24.87 17.54 8.00
C TRP A 93 25.42 17.78 9.42
N PRO A 94 24.54 17.88 10.43
CA PRO A 94 24.94 17.90 11.83
C PRO A 94 25.72 16.64 12.24
N ALA A 95 26.39 16.71 13.39
CA ALA A 95 27.22 15.61 13.88
C ALA A 95 26.41 14.38 14.34
N ASP A 96 25.17 14.56 14.78
CA ASP A 96 24.32 13.51 15.32
C ASP A 96 22.82 13.81 15.14
N PRO A 97 21.92 12.82 15.34
CA PRO A 97 20.48 13.00 15.20
C PRO A 97 19.88 14.04 16.17
N THR A 98 20.45 14.20 17.36
CA THR A 98 19.97 15.19 18.33
C THR A 98 20.28 16.62 17.84
N ALA A 99 21.45 16.85 17.27
CA ALA A 99 21.80 18.12 16.64
C ALA A 99 20.94 18.39 15.39
N PHE A 100 20.58 17.35 14.64
CA PHE A 100 19.61 17.46 13.56
C PHE A 100 18.25 17.95 14.06
N ALA A 101 17.70 17.32 15.10
CA ALA A 101 16.42 17.69 15.69
C ALA A 101 16.38 19.16 16.13
N ASN A 102 17.46 19.66 16.75
CA ASN A 102 17.56 21.05 17.21
C ASN A 102 17.56 22.11 16.10
N THR A 103 17.78 21.71 14.85
CA THR A 103 17.85 22.64 13.70
C THR A 103 16.68 22.47 12.75
N SER A 104 15.84 21.45 12.93
CA SER A 104 14.65 21.23 12.12
C SER A 104 13.58 22.26 12.48
N THR A 105 13.07 22.95 11.46
CA THR A 105 12.01 23.97 11.59
C THR A 105 10.79 23.65 10.74
N ASP A 106 10.99 22.97 9.62
CA ASP A 106 9.97 22.76 8.60
C ASP A 106 9.72 21.28 8.38
N ALA A 107 9.05 20.66 9.36
CA ALA A 107 8.72 19.25 9.34
C ALA A 107 7.23 18.99 9.15
N SER A 108 6.93 17.84 8.55
CA SER A 108 5.60 17.28 8.38
C SER A 108 5.54 15.87 8.93
N TYR A 109 4.38 15.46 9.44
CA TYR A 109 4.05 14.11 9.87
C TYR A 109 3.01 13.52 8.94
N ILE A 110 3.34 12.41 8.28
CA ILE A 110 2.38 11.65 7.47
C ILE A 110 1.41 10.97 8.43
N TYR A 111 0.19 11.50 8.54
CA TYR A 111 -0.85 10.97 9.42
C TYR A 111 -1.80 10.01 8.69
N GLU A 112 -1.74 9.95 7.37
CA GLU A 112 -2.54 9.07 6.55
C GLU A 112 -1.68 8.56 5.40
N LEU A 113 -1.67 7.24 5.20
CA LEU A 113 -1.02 6.56 4.10
C LEU A 113 -1.98 5.48 3.60
N LEU A 114 -2.41 5.60 2.34
CA LEU A 114 -3.44 4.78 1.74
C LEU A 114 -2.86 4.00 0.56
N VAL A 115 -3.19 2.72 0.47
CA VAL A 115 -3.13 1.99 -0.79
C VAL A 115 -4.30 2.51 -1.64
N PRO A 116 -4.04 3.11 -2.81
CA PRO A 116 -5.10 3.71 -3.61
C PRO A 116 -6.07 2.64 -4.08
N GLU A 117 -7.33 3.03 -4.23
CA GLU A 117 -8.35 2.16 -4.80
C GLU A 117 -8.04 1.86 -6.27
N THR A 118 -8.53 0.71 -6.75
CA THR A 118 -8.58 0.44 -8.20
C THR A 118 -9.95 0.85 -8.73
N GLN A 119 -9.96 1.55 -9.86
CA GLN A 119 -11.16 1.87 -10.61
C GLN A 119 -11.14 1.07 -11.92
N ASP A 120 -12.13 0.20 -12.10
CA ASP A 120 -12.22 -0.70 -13.27
C ASP A 120 -10.95 -1.56 -13.49
N GLY A 121 -10.25 -1.89 -12.40
CA GLY A 121 -9.00 -2.68 -12.41
C GLY A 121 -7.74 -1.87 -12.77
N VAL A 122 -7.84 -0.54 -12.80
CA VAL A 122 -6.70 0.38 -12.99
C VAL A 122 -6.51 1.19 -11.72
N ALA A 123 -5.28 1.31 -11.25
CA ALA A 123 -5.00 2.11 -10.08
C ALA A 123 -5.17 3.61 -10.38
N VAL A 124 -5.77 4.35 -9.44
CA VAL A 124 -6.01 5.81 -9.60
C VAL A 124 -4.72 6.61 -9.40
N CYS A 125 -3.75 6.03 -8.70
CA CYS A 125 -2.39 6.52 -8.47
C CYS A 125 -1.44 5.33 -8.69
N CYS A 126 -0.20 5.48 -9.16
CA CYS A 126 0.59 6.69 -9.15
C CYS A 126 1.34 6.94 -10.47
N LYS A 127 2.61 6.53 -10.54
CA LYS A 127 3.50 6.78 -11.66
C LYS A 127 3.20 5.81 -12.80
N ASP A 128 3.25 6.29 -14.03
CA ASP A 128 3.38 5.47 -15.23
C ASP A 128 4.88 5.25 -15.49
N PHE A 129 5.34 4.00 -15.38
CA PHE A 129 6.72 3.60 -15.67
C PHE A 129 6.94 3.34 -17.17
N GLY A 130 5.92 3.49 -18.00
CA GLY A 130 6.01 3.46 -19.44
C GLY A 130 6.45 2.09 -19.97
N ALA A 131 7.49 2.08 -20.80
CA ALA A 131 7.90 0.89 -21.54
C ALA A 131 8.44 -0.26 -20.66
N ILE A 132 8.84 0.02 -19.42
CA ILE A 132 9.27 -1.03 -18.48
C ILE A 132 8.10 -1.65 -17.71
N SER A 133 6.88 -1.11 -17.84
CA SER A 133 5.68 -1.69 -17.23
C SER A 133 4.89 -2.58 -18.19
N LYS A 134 4.23 -3.59 -17.63
CA LYS A 134 3.24 -4.42 -18.31
C LYS A 134 1.94 -3.69 -18.59
N ALA A 135 1.54 -2.76 -17.72
CA ALA A 135 0.25 -2.09 -17.80
C ALA A 135 0.38 -0.80 -18.64
N PRO A 136 -0.56 -0.52 -19.55
CA PRO A 136 -0.61 0.78 -20.20
C PRO A 136 -1.15 1.82 -19.21
N GLY A 137 -0.35 2.83 -18.87
CA GLY A 137 -0.75 3.95 -18.02
C GLY A 137 -0.24 3.84 -16.59
N ILE A 138 -1.07 4.25 -15.62
CA ILE A 138 -0.68 4.30 -14.21
C ILE A 138 -0.39 2.90 -13.66
N ASP A 139 0.78 2.75 -13.05
CA ASP A 139 1.25 1.49 -12.49
C ASP A 139 1.16 1.49 -10.96
N ASN A 140 0.44 0.49 -10.43
CA ASN A 140 0.41 0.19 -9.01
C ASN A 140 -0.02 -1.25 -8.76
N ALA A 141 0.89 -2.19 -8.97
CA ALA A 141 0.70 -3.59 -8.67
C ALA A 141 0.34 -3.84 -7.21
N LEU A 142 0.81 -2.98 -6.27
CA LEU A 142 0.40 -3.06 -4.87
C LEU A 142 -1.12 -2.90 -4.68
N ALA A 143 -1.77 -1.96 -5.39
CA ALA A 143 -3.22 -1.78 -5.31
C ALA A 143 -3.97 -3.04 -5.80
N ASN A 144 -3.57 -3.57 -6.96
CA ASN A 144 -4.12 -4.82 -7.51
C ASN A 144 -3.87 -6.03 -6.58
N LEU A 145 -2.69 -6.08 -5.96
CA LEU A 145 -2.34 -7.11 -4.98
C LEU A 145 -3.20 -6.98 -3.72
N ASN A 146 -3.43 -5.77 -3.23
CA ASN A 146 -4.30 -5.52 -2.07
C ASN A 146 -5.73 -6.02 -2.34
N ASP A 147 -6.30 -5.70 -3.50
CA ASP A 147 -7.63 -6.19 -3.90
C ASP A 147 -7.68 -7.71 -4.00
N THR A 148 -6.64 -8.31 -4.59
CA THR A 148 -6.51 -9.77 -4.69
C THR A 148 -6.44 -10.41 -3.31
N LEU A 149 -5.64 -9.84 -2.40
CA LEU A 149 -5.50 -10.29 -1.02
C LEU A 149 -6.79 -10.12 -0.21
N ALA A 150 -7.55 -9.06 -0.47
CA ALA A 150 -8.84 -8.81 0.17
C ALA A 150 -9.85 -9.93 -0.13
N LEU A 151 -9.80 -10.55 -1.32
CA LEU A 151 -10.59 -11.75 -1.64
C LEU A 151 -10.24 -12.95 -0.73
N PHE A 152 -9.02 -12.98 -0.18
CA PHE A 152 -8.54 -13.93 0.80
C PHE A 152 -8.62 -13.38 2.25
N GLY A 153 -9.35 -12.29 2.48
CA GLY A 153 -9.53 -11.68 3.79
C GLY A 153 -8.25 -11.09 4.40
N ALA A 154 -7.23 -10.85 3.58
CA ALA A 154 -6.02 -10.12 3.96
C ALA A 154 -6.14 -8.68 3.46
N ASP A 155 -5.83 -7.72 4.32
CA ASP A 155 -5.96 -6.29 4.06
C ASP A 155 -4.63 -5.63 4.42
N ILE A 156 -3.98 -4.99 3.44
CA ILE A 156 -2.72 -4.26 3.67
C ILE A 156 -3.00 -2.92 4.35
N GLN A 157 -4.15 -2.31 4.06
CA GLN A 157 -4.51 -0.99 4.54
C GLN A 157 -4.76 -0.99 6.05
N ALA A 158 -5.54 -1.94 6.58
CA ALA A 158 -5.89 -1.94 8.00
C ALA A 158 -4.67 -1.98 8.95
N PRO A 159 -3.68 -2.88 8.79
CA PRO A 159 -2.47 -2.87 9.61
C PRO A 159 -1.66 -1.57 9.49
N LEU A 160 -1.61 -0.96 8.30
CA LEU A 160 -0.92 0.29 8.06
C LEU A 160 -1.58 1.45 8.80
N THR A 161 -2.91 1.59 8.67
CA THR A 161 -3.70 2.56 9.42
C THR A 161 -3.52 2.37 10.93
N ASP A 162 -3.66 1.13 11.43
CA ASP A 162 -3.47 0.82 12.84
C ASP A 162 -2.07 1.25 13.33
N ALA A 163 -1.02 1.03 12.54
CA ALA A 163 0.36 1.35 12.93
C ALA A 163 0.63 2.86 12.98
N ILE A 164 0.04 3.64 12.07
CA ILE A 164 0.12 5.10 12.09
C ILE A 164 -0.67 5.66 13.28
N GLU A 165 -1.90 5.21 13.48
CA GLU A 165 -2.77 5.69 14.57
C GLU A 165 -2.24 5.36 15.96
N ASN A 166 -1.56 4.21 16.12
CA ASN A 166 -0.97 3.83 17.41
C ASN A 166 0.46 4.37 17.62
N GLY A 167 1.05 5.03 16.62
CA GLY A 167 2.41 5.60 16.67
C GLY A 167 3.54 4.59 16.57
N SER A 168 3.27 3.35 16.13
CA SER A 168 4.31 2.36 15.82
C SER A 168 4.96 2.59 14.46
N ALA A 169 4.26 3.30 13.56
CA ALA A 169 4.80 3.85 12.32
C ALA A 169 4.66 5.37 12.35
N VAL A 170 5.77 6.08 12.57
CA VAL A 170 5.82 7.55 12.49
C VAL A 170 6.78 7.93 11.39
N ILE A 171 6.24 8.52 10.32
CA ILE A 171 6.98 8.98 9.15
C ILE A 171 6.97 10.51 9.15
N LEU A 172 8.16 11.09 9.07
CA LEU A 172 8.37 12.53 9.08
C LEU A 172 9.07 12.96 7.78
N LEU A 173 8.65 14.10 7.25
CA LEU A 173 9.28 14.78 6.14
C LEU A 173 9.91 16.07 6.66
N ASP A 174 11.22 16.24 6.51
CA ASP A 174 11.94 17.44 6.95
C ASP A 174 12.49 18.20 5.74
N HIS A 175 12.18 19.50 5.65
CA HIS A 175 12.44 20.36 4.49
C HIS A 175 13.55 21.35 4.86
N ARG A 176 14.78 21.12 4.36
CA ARG A 176 15.92 21.98 4.66
C ARG A 176 16.21 22.91 3.51
N GLU A 177 16.48 24.17 3.86
CA GLU A 177 16.73 25.26 2.91
C GLU A 177 15.52 25.58 2.02
N LEU A 178 14.29 25.27 2.48
CA LEU A 178 13.07 25.74 1.82
C LEU A 178 12.84 27.22 2.18
N ASP A 179 12.89 28.09 1.19
CA ASP A 179 12.73 29.54 1.32
C ASP A 179 11.28 30.00 1.07
N GLY A 180 10.44 29.17 0.43
CA GLY A 180 9.01 29.42 0.26
C GLY A 180 8.29 28.50 -0.74
N ALA A 181 6.97 28.63 -0.83
CA ALA A 181 6.13 27.74 -1.68
C ALA A 181 5.72 28.32 -3.05
N THR A 182 5.82 29.64 -3.21
CA THR A 182 5.23 30.34 -4.36
C THR A 182 6.17 30.53 -5.54
N ASP A 183 7.46 30.67 -5.28
CA ASP A 183 8.49 30.74 -6.31
C ASP A 183 9.13 29.35 -6.47
N PRO A 184 9.58 28.96 -7.67
CA PRO A 184 10.37 27.75 -7.83
C PRO A 184 11.56 27.75 -6.88
N ASP A 185 11.59 26.74 -6.02
CA ASP A 185 12.61 26.58 -4.99
C ASP A 185 13.14 25.15 -4.99
N GLY A 186 14.44 25.03 -4.75
CA GLY A 186 15.13 23.76 -4.60
C GLY A 186 15.56 23.60 -3.15
N PHE A 187 15.21 22.47 -2.53
CA PHE A 187 15.48 22.22 -1.11
C PHE A 187 15.89 20.76 -0.89
N LEU A 188 16.27 20.39 0.33
CA LEU A 188 16.49 18.98 0.70
C LEU A 188 15.26 18.44 1.40
N LEU A 189 14.70 17.35 0.90
CA LEU A 189 13.64 16.60 1.59
C LEU A 189 14.26 15.37 2.25
N SER A 190 14.12 15.25 3.57
CA SER A 190 14.57 14.07 4.31
C SER A 190 13.38 13.21 4.69
N TRP A 191 13.46 11.90 4.42
CA TRP A 191 12.47 10.92 4.87
C TRP A 191 12.96 10.27 6.17
N LEU A 192 12.23 10.50 7.25
CA LEU A 192 12.68 10.18 8.61
C LEU A 192 11.68 9.29 9.33
N ALA A 193 12.19 8.36 10.14
CA ALA A 193 11.39 7.60 11.09
C ALA A 193 11.47 8.24 12.48
N GLY A 194 10.34 8.30 13.19
CA GLY A 194 10.23 8.93 14.50
C GLY A 194 9.42 8.14 15.53
N SER A 195 9.06 8.82 16.61
CA SER A 195 8.07 8.38 17.60
C SER A 195 7.38 9.58 18.23
N PHE A 196 6.13 9.43 18.68
CA PHE A 196 5.44 10.48 19.43
C PHE A 196 6.21 10.87 20.71
N ALA A 197 6.22 12.16 21.02
CA ALA A 197 6.94 12.74 22.15
C ALA A 197 6.03 13.66 23.00
N ASN A 198 6.43 13.92 24.24
CA ASN A 198 5.82 14.91 25.13
C ASN A 198 4.29 14.79 25.30
N GLY A 199 3.75 13.57 25.23
CA GLY A 199 2.31 13.31 25.38
C GLY A 199 1.51 13.48 24.09
N THR A 200 2.17 13.65 22.95
CA THR A 200 1.55 13.57 21.62
C THR A 200 0.88 12.22 21.43
N ASP A 201 -0.29 12.27 20.81
CA ASP A 201 -1.05 11.13 20.30
C ASP A 201 -1.45 11.37 18.85
N TYR A 202 -2.07 10.38 18.20
CA TYR A 202 -2.49 10.51 16.81
C TYR A 202 -3.41 11.71 16.56
N GLY A 203 -4.39 11.95 17.44
CA GLY A 203 -5.35 13.04 17.27
C GLY A 203 -4.71 14.42 17.33
N SER A 204 -3.79 14.64 18.26
CA SER A 204 -3.02 15.89 18.35
C SER A 204 -2.02 16.04 17.21
N ALA A 205 -1.38 14.96 16.78
CA ALA A 205 -0.45 14.93 15.65
C ALA A 205 -1.15 15.27 14.32
N ALA A 206 -2.24 14.58 13.97
CA ALA A 206 -3.02 14.84 12.76
C ALA A 206 -3.62 16.26 12.75
N ALA A 207 -3.87 16.85 13.93
CA ALA A 207 -4.30 18.23 14.09
C ALA A 207 -3.16 19.27 14.05
N SER A 208 -1.96 18.91 13.55
CA SER A 208 -0.79 19.82 13.43
C SER A 208 -0.22 20.34 14.77
N ASN A 209 -0.47 19.63 15.87
CA ASN A 209 0.02 19.96 17.21
C ASN A 209 0.93 18.85 17.79
N GLY A 210 1.47 17.98 16.94
CA GLY A 210 2.28 16.84 17.36
C GLY A 210 3.75 17.19 17.55
N GLN A 211 4.35 16.60 18.59
CA GLN A 211 5.79 16.63 18.84
C GLN A 211 6.38 15.24 18.67
N PHE A 212 7.57 15.17 18.06
CA PHE A 212 8.18 13.90 17.65
C PHE A 212 9.66 13.86 17.98
N THR A 213 10.14 12.70 18.45
CA THR A 213 11.58 12.40 18.53
C THR A 213 12.00 11.57 17.34
N LEU A 214 13.20 11.79 16.82
CA LEU A 214 13.74 11.01 15.71
C LEU A 214 14.35 9.70 16.17
N LEU A 215 14.13 8.63 15.41
CA LEU A 215 14.78 7.36 15.67
C LEU A 215 16.23 7.40 15.14
N PRO A 216 17.24 6.99 15.94
CA PRO A 216 18.63 6.96 15.47
C PRO A 216 18.84 6.09 14.23
N ALA A 217 17.98 5.09 14.02
CA ALA A 217 18.01 4.22 12.84
C ALA A 217 17.66 4.94 11.53
N ALA A 218 17.09 6.16 11.57
CA ALA A 218 16.82 6.97 10.39
C ALA A 218 18.08 7.68 9.84
N PHE A 219 19.24 7.52 10.47
CA PHE A 219 20.48 8.23 10.16
C PHE A 219 21.63 7.29 9.85
N LYS A 220 22.59 7.76 9.04
CA LYS A 220 23.85 7.04 8.85
C LYS A 220 24.60 6.93 10.18
N PRO A 221 25.13 5.74 10.54
CA PRO A 221 25.74 5.50 11.84
C PRO A 221 26.82 6.53 12.22
N GLY A 222 26.64 7.19 13.37
CA GLY A 222 27.59 8.16 13.91
C GLY A 222 27.55 9.54 13.26
N THR A 223 26.47 9.87 12.53
CA THR A 223 26.26 11.17 11.88
C THR A 223 24.85 11.70 12.14
N GLY A 224 24.57 12.95 11.79
CA GLY A 224 23.23 13.52 11.66
C GLY A 224 22.72 13.54 10.22
N GLU A 225 23.31 12.76 9.31
CA GLU A 225 22.85 12.63 7.93
C GLU A 225 21.74 11.56 7.84
N PRO A 226 20.53 11.90 7.35
CA PRO A 226 19.47 10.93 7.14
C PRO A 226 19.88 9.81 6.15
N LEU A 227 19.30 8.62 6.31
CA LEU A 227 19.51 7.51 5.37
C LEU A 227 18.90 7.81 4.00
N VAL A 228 17.77 8.52 3.98
CA VAL A 228 17.02 8.84 2.76
C VAL A 228 16.88 10.35 2.65
N VAL A 229 17.47 10.91 1.60
CA VAL A 229 17.44 12.33 1.27
C VAL A 229 17.17 12.46 -0.23
N PHE A 230 16.22 13.32 -0.57
CA PHE A 230 15.99 13.78 -1.94
C PHE A 230 16.70 15.13 -2.10
N ASN A 231 17.65 15.21 -3.03
CA ASN A 231 18.45 16.42 -3.25
C ASN A 231 18.82 16.59 -4.74
N PRO A 232 18.22 17.57 -5.44
CA PRO A 232 17.20 18.48 -4.95
C PRO A 232 15.80 17.83 -4.86
N ALA A 233 14.99 18.29 -3.91
CA ALA A 233 13.54 18.32 -4.03
C ALA A 233 13.15 19.70 -4.56
N SER A 234 12.00 19.79 -5.24
CA SER A 234 11.52 21.03 -5.85
C SER A 234 10.14 21.41 -5.34
N MET A 235 9.89 22.70 -5.16
CA MET A 235 8.56 23.25 -4.89
C MET A 235 8.23 24.35 -5.90
N MET A 236 7.07 24.27 -6.54
CA MET A 236 6.56 25.33 -7.43
C MET A 236 5.05 25.43 -7.29
N ALA A 237 4.53 26.64 -7.06
CA ALA A 237 3.09 26.89 -6.97
C ALA A 237 2.36 25.97 -5.97
N ASN A 238 3.00 25.68 -4.84
CA ASN A 238 2.57 24.71 -3.82
C ASN A 238 2.64 23.23 -4.21
N GLU A 239 3.10 22.88 -5.40
CA GLU A 239 3.33 21.49 -5.78
C GLU A 239 4.76 21.12 -5.41
N MET A 240 4.91 20.05 -4.64
CA MET A 240 6.21 19.46 -4.28
C MET A 240 6.44 18.21 -5.12
N ALA A 241 7.69 18.05 -5.56
CA ALA A 241 8.17 16.83 -6.18
C ALA A 241 9.61 16.54 -5.71
N ALA A 242 9.92 15.27 -5.49
CA ALA A 242 11.21 14.82 -5.02
C ALA A 242 11.51 13.40 -5.54
N GLY A 243 12.71 13.17 -6.06
CA GLY A 243 13.14 11.86 -6.56
C GLY A 243 13.65 11.92 -8.00
N PRO A 244 14.00 10.77 -8.60
CA PRO A 244 13.96 9.42 -8.01
C PRO A 244 15.10 9.17 -7.00
N THR A 245 14.87 8.33 -5.98
CA THR A 245 15.89 7.84 -5.04
C THR A 245 15.62 6.39 -4.60
N SER A 246 16.45 5.82 -3.72
CA SER A 246 16.12 4.55 -3.03
C SER A 246 15.56 4.86 -1.63
N LEU A 247 14.44 4.24 -1.28
CA LEU A 247 13.73 4.42 -0.02
C LEU A 247 13.56 3.08 0.71
N ASP A 248 14.14 2.95 1.90
CA ASP A 248 13.87 1.83 2.79
C ASP A 248 12.55 2.09 3.53
N PHE A 249 11.51 1.37 3.15
CA PHE A 249 10.17 1.52 3.66
C PHE A 249 9.79 0.34 4.55
N SER A 250 9.30 0.61 5.76
CA SER A 250 8.98 -0.44 6.74
C SER A 250 7.48 -0.50 6.99
N LEU A 251 6.88 -1.65 6.72
CA LEU A 251 5.46 -1.92 6.88
C LEU A 251 5.19 -2.85 8.07
N PRO A 252 4.13 -2.64 8.84
CA PRO A 252 3.64 -3.62 9.79
C PRO A 252 3.18 -4.87 9.04
N PHE A 253 3.67 -6.06 9.42
CA PHE A 253 3.35 -7.30 8.73
C PHE A 253 3.26 -8.49 9.69
N LEU A 254 2.05 -9.00 9.91
CA LEU A 254 1.76 -10.16 10.77
C LEU A 254 2.38 -10.09 12.17
N GLY A 255 2.42 -8.89 12.78
CA GLY A 255 3.04 -8.67 14.09
C GLY A 255 4.56 -8.54 14.06
N SER A 256 5.16 -8.46 12.87
CA SER A 256 6.56 -8.12 12.62
C SER A 256 6.65 -6.89 11.72
N THR A 257 7.85 -6.59 11.23
CA THR A 257 8.11 -5.48 10.30
C THR A 257 8.66 -6.03 8.99
N LEU A 258 7.99 -5.72 7.89
CA LEU A 258 8.45 -5.99 6.54
C LEU A 258 9.18 -4.75 6.02
N SER A 259 10.51 -4.84 5.91
CA SER A 259 11.34 -3.79 5.33
C SER A 259 11.55 -4.04 3.84
N LEU A 260 11.14 -3.07 3.02
CA LEU A 260 11.20 -3.11 1.57
C LEU A 260 12.09 -1.98 1.06
N ALA A 261 12.97 -2.28 0.10
CA ALA A 261 13.79 -1.26 -0.55
C ALA A 261 13.09 -0.80 -1.83
N ILE A 262 12.32 0.28 -1.75
CA ILE A 262 11.64 0.91 -2.89
C ILE A 262 12.70 1.60 -3.76
N GLN A 263 12.81 1.16 -5.00
CA GLN A 263 13.69 1.73 -6.01
C GLN A 263 12.95 2.81 -6.80
N GLN A 264 13.72 3.78 -7.30
CA GLN A 264 13.21 4.95 -8.02
C GLN A 264 12.02 5.61 -7.30
N ALA A 265 12.12 5.68 -5.97
CA ALA A 265 11.12 6.30 -5.13
C ALA A 265 10.99 7.78 -5.48
N GLU A 266 9.77 8.19 -5.78
CA GLU A 266 9.38 9.57 -6.06
C GLU A 266 8.25 9.95 -5.12
N VAL A 267 8.35 11.15 -4.55
CA VAL A 267 7.35 11.72 -3.65
C VAL A 267 6.85 13.01 -4.27
N SER A 268 5.53 13.19 -4.27
CA SER A 268 4.89 14.44 -4.67
C SER A 268 3.74 14.79 -3.74
N GLY A 269 3.27 16.04 -3.78
CA GLY A 269 2.07 16.45 -3.06
C GLY A 269 1.81 17.94 -3.10
N THR A 270 0.62 18.36 -2.66
CA THR A 270 0.24 19.76 -2.57
C THR A 270 0.54 20.30 -1.17
N ALA A 271 1.55 21.14 -1.07
CA ALA A 271 2.01 21.74 0.18
C ALA A 271 1.15 22.95 0.59
N THR A 272 0.89 23.09 1.88
CA THR A 272 0.53 24.36 2.50
C THR A 272 1.65 24.73 3.46
N VAL A 273 2.31 25.88 3.23
CA VAL A 273 3.46 26.35 4.01
C VAL A 273 3.06 27.53 4.93
N PRO A 274 2.47 27.27 6.11
CA PRO A 274 2.35 28.29 7.14
C PRO A 274 3.71 28.66 7.73
N ASN A 275 3.77 29.73 8.53
CA ASN A 275 5.01 30.26 9.11
C ASN A 275 5.76 29.30 10.07
N ASP A 276 5.21 28.13 10.39
CA ASP A 276 5.72 27.26 11.48
C ASP A 276 5.80 25.76 11.09
N GLY A 277 5.75 25.40 9.81
CA GLY A 277 5.89 24.02 9.31
C GLY A 277 5.09 23.77 8.04
N ILE A 278 5.04 22.51 7.55
CA ILE A 278 4.40 22.20 6.26
C ILE A 278 3.32 21.13 6.45
N ALA A 279 2.16 21.36 5.84
CA ALA A 279 1.11 20.34 5.70
C ALA A 279 0.97 19.96 4.22
N TYR A 280 0.48 18.76 3.94
CA TYR A 280 0.27 18.26 2.60
C TYR A 280 -1.11 17.66 2.43
N THR A 281 -1.69 17.90 1.25
CA THR A 281 -2.82 17.16 0.71
C THR A 281 -2.41 16.51 -0.60
N ASP A 282 -3.16 15.48 -1.01
CA ASP A 282 -3.00 14.83 -2.32
C ASP A 282 -1.56 14.37 -2.57
N GLY A 283 -0.90 13.85 -1.52
CA GLY A 283 0.44 13.33 -1.61
C GLY A 283 0.48 11.98 -2.31
N ALA A 284 1.52 11.73 -3.10
CA ALA A 284 1.81 10.43 -3.67
C ALA A 284 3.24 9.99 -3.33
N LEU A 285 3.42 8.70 -3.04
CA LEU A 285 4.71 8.02 -3.03
C LEU A 285 4.63 6.94 -4.10
N SER A 286 5.56 6.95 -5.05
CA SER A 286 5.65 5.94 -6.10
C SER A 286 7.04 5.35 -6.18
N GLY A 287 7.17 4.14 -6.72
CA GLY A 287 8.43 3.45 -6.95
C GLY A 287 8.16 1.99 -7.27
N TRP A 288 9.18 1.14 -7.19
CA TRP A 288 9.00 -0.30 -7.37
C TRP A 288 9.90 -1.12 -6.44
N VAL A 289 9.51 -2.35 -6.16
CA VAL A 289 10.26 -3.28 -5.31
C VAL A 289 10.45 -4.60 -6.05
N THR A 290 11.68 -5.09 -6.07
CA THR A 290 11.97 -6.39 -6.69
C THR A 290 11.36 -7.53 -5.89
N LEU A 291 10.92 -8.58 -6.59
CA LEU A 291 10.49 -9.82 -5.97
C LEU A 291 11.58 -10.39 -5.05
N GLU A 292 12.85 -10.30 -5.46
CA GLU A 292 13.99 -10.70 -4.63
C GLU A 292 14.05 -9.96 -3.28
N SER A 293 13.89 -8.63 -3.29
CA SER A 293 13.87 -7.83 -2.06
C SER A 293 12.71 -8.26 -1.16
N MET A 294 11.53 -8.48 -1.74
CA MET A 294 10.34 -8.88 -0.99
C MET A 294 10.47 -10.28 -0.36
N TYR A 295 10.91 -11.30 -1.11
CA TYR A 295 11.12 -12.63 -0.56
C TYR A 295 12.27 -12.68 0.43
N THR A 296 13.33 -11.89 0.23
CA THR A 296 14.41 -11.75 1.21
C THR A 296 13.88 -11.19 2.52
N ALA A 297 13.03 -10.17 2.47
CA ALA A 297 12.40 -9.59 3.66
C ALA A 297 11.46 -10.60 4.35
N ILE A 298 10.64 -11.34 3.59
CA ILE A 298 9.76 -12.40 4.13
C ILE A 298 10.58 -13.52 4.77
N ASN A 299 11.64 -14.00 4.13
CA ASN A 299 12.54 -15.01 4.70
C ASN A 299 13.21 -14.52 5.97
N THR A 300 13.63 -13.25 6.02
CA THR A 300 14.20 -12.63 7.23
C THR A 300 13.21 -12.66 8.40
N ILE A 301 11.93 -12.34 8.13
CA ILE A 301 10.87 -12.44 9.13
C ILE A 301 10.70 -13.89 9.61
N ILE A 302 10.70 -14.86 8.70
CA ILE A 302 10.60 -16.27 9.04
C ILE A 302 11.79 -16.69 9.92
N ASP A 303 13.02 -16.33 9.54
CA ASP A 303 14.22 -16.70 10.29
C ASP A 303 14.23 -16.13 11.71
N GLN A 304 13.72 -14.91 11.89
CA GLN A 304 13.65 -14.25 13.19
C GLN A 304 12.53 -14.78 14.09
N ASN A 305 11.38 -15.16 13.51
CA ASN A 305 10.17 -15.46 14.27
C ASN A 305 9.83 -16.95 14.33
N CYS A 306 10.43 -17.78 13.46
CA CYS A 306 10.00 -19.15 13.22
C CYS A 306 11.01 -20.23 13.59
N ALA A 307 11.77 -20.02 14.66
CA ALA A 307 12.69 -21.04 15.19
C ALA A 307 12.02 -22.42 15.39
N CYS A 308 10.71 -22.46 15.65
CA CYS A 308 9.92 -23.69 15.78
C CYS A 308 9.95 -24.59 14.54
N ILE A 309 10.04 -24.06 13.31
CA ILE A 309 10.08 -24.89 12.09
C ILE A 309 11.42 -25.61 11.92
N GLY A 310 12.48 -25.14 12.58
CA GLY A 310 13.81 -25.75 12.52
C GLY A 310 14.47 -25.69 11.15
N ASN A 311 14.09 -24.73 10.32
CA ASN A 311 14.66 -24.57 8.98
C ASN A 311 16.11 -24.10 9.04
N THR A 312 16.90 -24.60 8.09
CA THR A 312 18.31 -24.22 7.90
C THR A 312 18.55 -23.55 6.55
N GLN A 313 17.50 -23.41 5.76
CA GLN A 313 17.49 -22.79 4.43
C GLN A 313 16.28 -21.86 4.33
N PRO A 314 16.33 -20.84 3.46
CA PRO A 314 15.19 -19.97 3.19
C PRO A 314 13.94 -20.76 2.77
N ILE A 315 12.75 -20.28 3.16
CA ILE A 315 11.48 -20.89 2.72
C ILE A 315 11.21 -20.55 1.26
N TYR A 316 11.44 -19.30 0.86
CA TYR A 316 11.23 -18.84 -0.50
C TYR A 316 12.57 -18.74 -1.22
N THR A 317 12.69 -19.41 -2.36
CA THR A 317 13.93 -19.43 -3.15
C THR A 317 13.62 -19.25 -4.62
N GLN A 318 14.49 -18.56 -5.35
CA GLN A 318 14.43 -18.47 -6.79
C GLN A 318 15.16 -19.65 -7.44
N ASP A 319 14.51 -20.33 -8.38
CA ASP A 319 15.14 -21.33 -9.23
C ASP A 319 16.07 -20.64 -10.22
N ALA A 320 17.35 -21.03 -10.19
CA ALA A 320 18.39 -20.40 -10.98
C ALA A 320 18.29 -20.65 -12.50
N THR A 321 17.41 -21.56 -12.94
CA THR A 321 17.26 -21.98 -14.34
C THR A 321 16.16 -21.20 -15.04
N ASN A 322 15.00 -21.06 -14.39
CA ASN A 322 13.83 -20.40 -14.97
C ASN A 322 13.48 -19.06 -14.29
N GLN A 323 14.25 -18.64 -13.29
CA GLN A 323 14.02 -17.42 -12.49
C GLN A 323 12.69 -17.42 -11.73
N GLU A 324 12.04 -18.59 -11.58
CA GLU A 324 10.77 -18.71 -10.87
C GLU A 324 10.99 -18.81 -9.36
N TRP A 325 10.11 -18.20 -8.57
CA TRP A 325 10.12 -18.31 -7.12
C TRP A 325 9.32 -19.54 -6.69
N GLU A 326 9.85 -20.27 -5.72
CA GLU A 326 9.22 -21.44 -5.14
C GLU A 326 9.20 -21.36 -3.60
N GLY A 327 8.21 -22.03 -2.98
CA GLY A 327 8.07 -22.13 -1.53
C GLY A 327 8.35 -23.55 -1.02
N ALA A 328 9.34 -23.71 -0.15
CA ALA A 328 9.68 -24.97 0.54
C ALA A 328 8.79 -25.20 1.78
N CYS A 329 7.49 -25.43 1.54
CA CYS A 329 6.47 -25.37 2.58
C CYS A 329 6.51 -26.48 3.64
N VAL A 330 6.13 -26.13 4.86
CA VAL A 330 6.11 -27.04 6.02
C VAL A 330 4.70 -27.60 6.22
N ALA A 331 4.48 -28.85 5.80
CA ALA A 331 3.16 -29.48 5.81
C ALA A 331 2.49 -29.56 7.19
N ASN A 332 3.27 -29.70 8.26
CA ASN A 332 2.77 -29.85 9.63
C ASN A 332 3.02 -28.63 10.51
N VAL A 333 3.16 -27.43 9.93
CA VAL A 333 3.55 -26.22 10.68
C VAL A 333 2.69 -25.96 11.91
N ASN A 334 1.38 -26.26 11.87
CA ASN A 334 0.47 -26.10 13.02
C ASN A 334 0.83 -27.00 14.21
N THR A 335 1.49 -28.14 13.95
CA THR A 335 1.95 -29.07 14.98
C THR A 335 3.32 -28.67 15.50
N VAL A 336 4.21 -28.18 14.62
CA VAL A 336 5.58 -27.80 15.00
C VAL A 336 5.63 -26.42 15.68
N CYS A 337 4.72 -25.51 15.27
CA CYS A 337 4.57 -24.15 15.78
C CYS A 337 3.16 -23.94 16.38
N PRO A 338 2.86 -24.57 17.53
CA PRO A 338 1.52 -24.57 18.11
C PRO A 338 1.15 -23.28 18.85
N SER A 339 2.11 -22.39 19.14
CA SER A 339 1.85 -21.17 19.90
C SER A 339 1.12 -20.13 19.06
N ASN A 340 0.19 -19.38 19.65
CA ASN A 340 -0.44 -18.26 18.95
C ASN A 340 0.58 -17.17 18.55
N ALA A 341 1.68 -17.02 19.32
CA ALA A 341 2.75 -16.09 18.97
C ALA A 341 3.51 -16.49 17.68
N GLU A 342 3.39 -17.75 17.25
CA GLU A 342 4.02 -18.29 16.03
C GLU A 342 3.04 -18.31 14.84
N GLU A 343 1.96 -17.51 14.91
CA GLU A 343 0.98 -17.40 13.83
C GLU A 343 1.62 -17.01 12.50
N ILE A 344 2.59 -16.10 12.53
CA ILE A 344 3.37 -15.69 11.36
C ILE A 344 4.03 -16.87 10.66
N CYS A 345 4.48 -17.88 11.41
CA CYS A 345 5.12 -19.08 10.86
C CYS A 345 4.10 -19.99 10.19
N ARG A 346 2.92 -20.14 10.79
CA ARG A 346 1.83 -20.93 10.18
C ARG A 346 1.35 -20.29 8.89
N VAL A 347 1.26 -18.96 8.85
CA VAL A 347 0.86 -18.23 7.64
C VAL A 347 1.95 -18.32 6.57
N LEU A 348 3.16 -17.87 6.86
CA LEU A 348 4.21 -17.74 5.84
C LEU A 348 4.87 -19.06 5.44
N ALA A 349 5.08 -20.00 6.36
CA ALA A 349 5.74 -21.28 6.05
C ALA A 349 4.75 -22.44 5.85
N GLY A 350 3.46 -22.26 6.17
CA GLY A 350 2.46 -23.32 6.08
C GLY A 350 2.00 -23.63 4.68
N SER A 351 1.82 -24.92 4.37
CA SER A 351 1.34 -25.38 3.06
C SER A 351 -0.19 -25.47 2.94
N ASN A 352 -0.94 -25.32 4.05
CA ASN A 352 -2.37 -25.54 4.06
C ASN A 352 -3.14 -24.21 4.04
N ILE A 353 -3.60 -23.83 2.85
CA ILE A 353 -4.38 -22.61 2.63
C ILE A 353 -5.69 -22.57 3.42
N GLN A 354 -6.31 -23.73 3.70
CA GLN A 354 -7.53 -23.80 4.52
C GLN A 354 -7.28 -23.41 5.98
N ASN A 355 -6.01 -23.43 6.41
CA ASN A 355 -5.58 -22.97 7.72
C ASN A 355 -4.79 -21.65 7.65
N GLY A 356 -4.91 -20.91 6.54
CA GLY A 356 -4.23 -19.62 6.32
C GLY A 356 -2.76 -19.71 5.89
N GLY A 357 -2.25 -20.90 5.56
CA GLY A 357 -0.88 -21.06 5.05
C GLY A 357 -0.77 -20.61 3.60
N VAL A 358 0.12 -19.66 3.32
CA VAL A 358 0.31 -19.05 1.97
C VAL A 358 1.58 -19.51 1.26
N CYS A 359 2.44 -20.32 1.89
CA CYS A 359 3.75 -20.66 1.35
C CYS A 359 3.73 -21.15 -0.11
N GLY A 360 2.78 -22.03 -0.46
CA GLY A 360 2.74 -22.64 -1.79
C GLY A 360 2.06 -21.78 -2.86
N VAL A 361 1.35 -20.72 -2.47
CA VAL A 361 0.58 -19.87 -3.39
C VAL A 361 1.16 -18.47 -3.52
N LEU A 362 1.86 -17.99 -2.49
CA LEU A 362 2.46 -16.66 -2.46
C LEU A 362 3.41 -16.42 -3.65
N PRO A 363 4.27 -17.40 -4.05
CA PRO A 363 5.08 -17.27 -5.26
C PRO A 363 4.29 -16.89 -6.50
N SER A 364 3.26 -17.66 -6.80
CA SER A 364 2.40 -17.42 -7.97
C SER A 364 1.61 -16.13 -7.89
N ILE A 365 1.17 -15.71 -6.69
CA ILE A 365 0.46 -14.44 -6.50
C ILE A 365 1.39 -13.26 -6.80
N LEU A 366 2.57 -13.21 -6.17
CA LEU A 366 3.47 -12.07 -6.31
C LEU A 366 4.12 -12.02 -7.70
N GLN A 367 4.48 -13.17 -8.29
CA GLN A 367 4.96 -13.21 -9.67
C GLN A 367 3.87 -12.85 -10.67
N GLY A 368 2.62 -13.26 -10.42
CA GLY A 368 1.49 -12.89 -11.26
C GLY A 368 1.15 -11.39 -11.18
N ALA A 369 1.44 -10.76 -10.05
CA ALA A 369 1.26 -9.33 -9.82
C ALA A 369 2.45 -8.48 -10.30
N ALA A 370 3.64 -9.07 -10.47
CA ALA A 370 4.81 -8.36 -10.98
C ALA A 370 4.52 -7.75 -12.37
N ASP A 371 4.87 -6.47 -12.49
CA ASP A 371 4.50 -5.61 -13.61
C ASP A 371 5.66 -4.75 -14.12
N ILE A 372 6.79 -4.71 -13.43
CA ILE A 372 8.00 -3.97 -13.86
C ILE A 372 9.08 -4.94 -14.33
N ASP A 373 9.58 -4.71 -15.56
CA ASP A 373 10.76 -5.33 -16.20
C ASP A 373 11.95 -4.36 -16.05
N ALA A 374 12.69 -4.49 -14.95
CA ALA A 374 13.68 -3.49 -14.56
C ALA A 374 15.00 -3.62 -15.34
N ASP A 375 15.30 -4.79 -15.93
CA ASP A 375 16.50 -5.05 -16.71
C ASP A 375 16.27 -5.23 -18.23
N ASN A 376 15.01 -5.12 -18.67
CA ASN A 376 14.56 -5.19 -20.06
C ASN A 376 14.88 -6.57 -20.70
N ASP A 377 14.59 -7.66 -19.98
CA ASP A 377 14.80 -9.05 -20.43
C ASP A 377 13.51 -9.81 -20.78
N ASP A 378 12.38 -9.09 -20.85
CA ASP A 378 11.00 -9.60 -21.05
C ASP A 378 10.45 -10.42 -19.85
N ASN A 379 11.12 -10.42 -18.69
CA ASN A 379 10.58 -10.95 -17.42
C ASN A 379 10.24 -9.81 -16.46
N PHE A 380 9.05 -9.87 -15.86
CA PHE A 380 8.65 -8.91 -14.83
C PHE A 380 9.13 -9.40 -13.45
N GLU A 381 10.14 -8.74 -12.91
CA GLU A 381 10.83 -9.09 -11.67
C GLU A 381 10.59 -8.10 -10.52
N ALA A 382 9.79 -7.06 -10.75
CA ALA A 382 9.42 -6.08 -9.74
C ALA A 382 7.92 -5.75 -9.73
N LEU A 383 7.46 -5.27 -8.57
CA LEU A 383 6.12 -4.73 -8.35
C LEU A 383 6.22 -3.22 -8.29
N SER A 384 5.43 -2.52 -9.11
CA SER A 384 5.15 -1.10 -8.89
C SER A 384 4.39 -0.92 -7.58
N ILE A 385 4.80 0.08 -6.82
CA ILE A 385 4.23 0.44 -5.53
C ILE A 385 3.83 1.90 -5.58
N GLY A 386 2.58 2.16 -5.20
CA GLY A 386 2.05 3.50 -5.03
C GLY A 386 1.26 3.63 -3.73
N PHE A 387 1.46 4.72 -3.01
CA PHE A 387 0.65 5.13 -1.88
C PHE A 387 0.18 6.57 -2.04
N GLU A 388 -1.05 6.85 -1.62
CA GLU A 388 -1.53 8.20 -1.38
C GLU A 388 -1.25 8.60 0.06
N TRP A 389 -0.95 9.87 0.33
CA TRP A 389 -0.67 10.32 1.69
C TRP A 389 -1.14 11.74 1.97
N SER A 390 -1.44 11.97 3.25
CA SER A 390 -1.69 13.30 3.80
C SER A 390 -0.76 13.55 4.97
N ALA A 391 -0.32 14.81 5.12
CA ALA A 391 0.58 15.18 6.22
C ALA A 391 0.18 16.46 6.92
N ALA A 392 0.42 16.49 8.23
CA ALA A 392 0.20 17.63 9.11
C ALA A 392 1.55 18.22 9.50
N ARG A 393 1.55 19.46 9.98
CA ARG A 393 2.76 20.06 10.57
C ARG A 393 3.27 19.22 11.74
N ALA A 394 4.58 19.09 11.84
CA ALA A 394 5.27 18.37 12.91
C ALA A 394 6.31 19.25 13.61
N ASP A 395 6.42 19.11 14.93
CA ASP A 395 7.51 19.69 15.72
C ASP A 395 8.50 18.60 16.11
N ILE A 396 9.70 18.62 15.54
CA ILE A 396 10.77 17.68 15.92
C ILE A 396 11.47 18.19 17.19
N VAL A 397 11.55 17.34 18.21
CA VAL A 397 12.18 17.64 19.50
C VAL A 397 13.37 16.69 19.80
N PRO A 398 14.40 17.17 20.53
CA PRO A 398 15.59 16.38 20.88
C PRO A 398 15.36 15.12 21.72
#